data_AF-A0A2E5WZR5-F1
#
_entry.id   AF-A0A2E5WZR5-F1
#
_cell.length_a   1.000
_cell.length_b   1.000
_cell.length_c   1.000
_cell.angle_alpha   90.00
_cell.angle_beta   90.00
_cell.angle_gamma   90.00
#
_symmetry.space_group_name_H-M   'P 1'
#
loop_
_entity.id
_entity.type
_entity.pdbx_description
1 polymer ?
#
loop_
_entity_poly.entity_id
_entity_poly.type
_entity_poly.pdbx_seq_one_letter_code
_entity_poly.pdbx_strand_id
1 'polypeptide(L)'
;MPKHEHKGILHYSAPHHDKIYDETHLFIKRIARKANLPTEACRKLVRVLAKDITQRLPSQSSLKFRQLLPEGLRRECETLELATPDSTINAQKIIEHLAKSTKATARTNNLPRLFWEQVKMRNTSNKTTSLDHFFKQLPTDLRKLLSH
;
A
#
# COMPACT_ATOMS: atom_id res chain seq x y z
N MET A 1 18.42 -4.85 -53.35
CA MET A 1 18.63 -4.54 -51.92
C MET A 1 17.27 -4.34 -51.27
N PRO A 2 16.67 -5.35 -50.60
CA PRO A 2 15.38 -5.13 -49.95
C PRO A 2 15.61 -4.39 -48.63
N LYS A 3 14.83 -3.32 -48.43
CA LYS A 3 14.84 -2.49 -47.23
C LYS A 3 14.26 -3.31 -46.08
N HIS A 4 15.05 -3.48 -45.01
CA HIS A 4 14.56 -4.05 -43.76
C HIS A 4 13.58 -3.06 -43.12
N GLU A 5 12.28 -3.33 -43.26
CA GLU A 5 11.25 -2.72 -42.44
C GLU A 5 11.49 -3.11 -40.99
N HIS A 6 11.84 -2.12 -40.16
CA HIS A 6 11.83 -2.26 -38.71
C HIS A 6 10.38 -2.49 -38.29
N LYS A 7 10.00 -3.76 -38.10
CA LYS A 7 8.80 -4.13 -37.35
C LYS A 7 9.01 -3.65 -35.93
N GLY A 8 8.55 -2.43 -35.65
CA GLY A 8 8.39 -1.92 -34.30
C GLY A 8 7.62 -2.98 -33.53
N ILE A 9 8.27 -3.51 -32.49
CA ILE A 9 7.65 -4.43 -31.55
C ILE A 9 6.42 -3.70 -31.03
N LEU A 10 5.23 -4.15 -31.41
CA LEU A 10 4.01 -3.73 -30.73
C LEU A 10 4.18 -4.20 -29.28
N HIS A 11 4.54 -3.28 -28.39
CA HIS A 11 4.39 -3.48 -26.97
C HIS A 11 2.89 -3.58 -26.70
N TYR A 12 2.35 -4.80 -26.75
CA TYR A 12 1.03 -5.10 -26.22
C TYR A 12 1.12 -5.02 -24.69
N SER A 13 1.33 -3.82 -24.15
CA SER A 13 0.94 -3.53 -22.77
C SER A 13 -0.58 -3.60 -22.77
N ALA A 14 -1.15 -4.70 -22.26
CA ALA A 14 -2.58 -4.84 -22.15
C ALA A 14 -3.13 -3.57 -21.45
N PRO A 15 -4.11 -2.84 -22.00
CA PRO A 15 -4.54 -1.54 -21.48
C PRO A 15 -4.97 -1.55 -19.99
N HIS A 16 -5.24 -2.75 -19.45
CA HIS A 16 -5.54 -2.99 -18.04
C HIS A 16 -4.29 -2.94 -17.14
N HIS A 17 -3.13 -3.37 -17.63
CA HIS A 17 -1.88 -3.33 -16.86
C HIS A 17 -1.42 -1.89 -16.62
N ASP A 18 -1.47 -1.04 -17.64
CA ASP A 18 -1.04 0.36 -17.52
C ASP A 18 -1.91 1.13 -16.52
N LYS A 19 -3.24 0.97 -16.58
CA LYS A 19 -4.18 1.60 -15.64
C LYS A 19 -3.96 1.19 -14.18
N ILE A 20 -3.61 -0.08 -13.93
CA ILE A 20 -3.35 -0.60 -12.57
C ILE A 20 -2.05 -0.02 -12.01
N TYR A 21 -1.01 0.04 -12.83
CA TYR A 21 0.25 0.68 -12.46
C TYR A 21 0.05 2.17 -12.22
N ASP A 22 -0.76 2.84 -13.02
CA ASP A 22 -1.08 4.26 -12.88
C ASP A 22 -1.83 4.55 -11.57
N GLU A 23 -2.85 3.78 -11.21
CA GLU A 23 -3.61 3.99 -9.97
C GLU A 23 -2.70 3.80 -8.74
N THR A 24 -1.92 2.72 -8.72
CA THR A 24 -1.00 2.41 -7.63
C THR A 24 0.11 3.45 -7.53
N HIS A 25 0.65 3.88 -8.67
CA HIS A 25 1.66 4.94 -8.74
C HIS A 25 1.11 6.27 -8.25
N LEU A 26 -0.10 6.67 -8.66
CA LEU A 26 -0.76 7.89 -8.21
C LEU A 26 -1.05 7.87 -6.71
N PHE A 27 -1.50 6.73 -6.17
CA PHE A 27 -1.69 6.54 -4.73
C PHE A 27 -0.38 6.81 -3.97
N ILE A 28 0.71 6.17 -4.38
CA ILE A 28 2.04 6.34 -3.77
C ILE A 28 2.55 7.77 -3.94
N LYS A 29 2.40 8.37 -5.13
CA LYS A 29 2.84 9.73 -5.43
C LYS A 29 2.14 10.77 -4.55
N ARG A 30 0.85 10.58 -4.24
CA ARG A 30 0.11 11.45 -3.31
C ARG A 30 0.65 11.36 -1.89
N ILE A 31 0.97 10.14 -1.42
CA ILE A 31 1.61 9.94 -0.10
C ILE A 31 2.99 10.60 -0.09
N ALA A 32 3.81 10.34 -1.12
CA ALA A 32 5.17 10.85 -1.24
C ALA A 32 5.22 12.39 -1.17
N ARG A 33 4.30 13.06 -1.88
CA ARG A 33 4.14 14.53 -1.83
C ARG A 33 3.81 15.02 -0.42
N LYS A 34 2.82 14.41 0.25
CA LYS A 34 2.44 14.79 1.63
C LYS A 34 3.56 14.50 2.64
N ALA A 35 4.33 13.44 2.43
CA ALA A 35 5.43 13.04 3.30
C ALA A 35 6.75 13.79 3.01
N ASN A 36 6.80 14.61 1.96
CA ASN A 36 8.02 15.25 1.45
C ASN A 36 9.17 14.23 1.22
N LEU A 37 8.83 13.11 0.57
CA LEU A 37 9.76 12.03 0.24
C LEU A 37 9.87 11.82 -1.27
N PRO A 38 11.04 11.36 -1.78
CA PRO A 38 11.14 10.86 -3.14
C PRO A 38 10.12 9.73 -3.38
N THR A 39 9.46 9.73 -4.54
CA THR A 39 8.43 8.72 -4.89
C THR A 39 8.94 7.29 -4.74
N GLU A 40 10.18 7.00 -5.17
CA GLU A 40 10.78 5.67 -5.05
C GLU A 40 11.03 5.24 -3.60
N ALA A 41 11.41 6.18 -2.73
CA ALA A 41 11.54 5.89 -1.30
C ALA A 41 10.16 5.59 -0.68
N CYS A 42 9.16 6.42 -1.01
CA CYS A 42 7.80 6.23 -0.54
C CYS A 42 7.19 4.92 -1.06
N ARG A 43 7.52 4.49 -2.28
CA ARG A 43 7.07 3.22 -2.87
C ARG A 43 7.47 2.02 -2.01
N LYS A 44 8.73 1.99 -1.55
CA LYS A 44 9.23 0.91 -0.67
C LYS A 44 8.49 0.91 0.66
N LEU A 45 8.33 2.08 1.26
CA LEU A 45 7.67 2.21 2.56
C LEU A 45 6.18 1.85 2.53
N VAL A 46 5.45 2.31 1.51
CA VAL A 46 4.02 2.00 1.34
C VAL A 46 3.81 0.50 1.15
N ARG A 47 4.71 -0.17 0.42
CA ARG A 47 4.67 -1.63 0.29
C ARG A 47 4.90 -2.34 1.62
N VAL A 48 5.84 -1.87 2.44
CA VAL A 48 6.05 -2.42 3.79
C VAL A 48 4.80 -2.25 4.64
N LEU A 49 4.20 -1.06 4.69
CA LEU A 49 2.96 -0.81 5.41
C LEU A 49 1.84 -1.74 4.95
N ALA A 50 1.62 -1.86 3.64
CA ALA A 50 0.57 -2.69 3.10
C ALA A 50 0.77 -4.17 3.47
N LYS A 51 2.00 -4.68 3.37
CA LYS A 51 2.32 -6.08 3.67
C LYS A 51 2.23 -6.39 5.15
N ASP A 52 2.86 -5.58 6.00
CA ASP A 52 2.90 -5.82 7.44
C ASP A 52 1.49 -5.75 8.06
N ILE A 53 0.67 -4.76 7.67
CA ILE A 53 -0.73 -4.68 8.12
C ILE A 53 -1.51 -5.90 7.63
N THR A 54 -1.34 -6.31 6.37
CA THR A 54 -2.00 -7.50 5.82
C THR A 54 -1.63 -8.77 6.59
N GLN A 55 -0.35 -8.97 6.90
CA GLN A 55 0.15 -10.14 7.62
C GLN A 55 -0.25 -10.15 9.09
N ARG A 56 -0.41 -8.99 9.70
CA ARG A 56 -0.87 -8.89 11.10
C ARG A 56 -2.34 -9.26 11.25
N LEU A 57 -3.17 -8.97 10.25
CA LEU A 57 -4.62 -9.13 10.38
C LEU A 57 -5.06 -10.59 10.20
N PRO A 58 -6.08 -11.05 10.94
CA PRO A 58 -6.76 -12.32 10.63
C PRO A 58 -7.28 -12.33 9.19
N SER A 59 -7.33 -13.50 8.56
CA SER A 59 -7.69 -13.68 7.13
C SER A 59 -8.87 -12.80 6.67
N GLN A 60 -10.01 -12.79 7.39
CA GLN A 60 -11.15 -11.95 7.01
C GLN A 60 -10.87 -10.43 7.09
N SER A 61 -10.14 -9.98 8.09
CA SER A 61 -9.79 -8.55 8.23
C SER A 61 -8.71 -8.14 7.24
N SER A 62 -7.78 -9.06 6.94
CA SER A 62 -6.75 -8.92 5.91
C SER A 62 -7.38 -8.78 4.52
N LEU A 63 -8.36 -9.63 4.17
CA LEU A 63 -9.14 -9.51 2.94
C LEU A 63 -9.82 -8.14 2.82
N LYS A 64 -10.53 -7.71 3.88
CA LYS A 64 -11.19 -6.40 3.91
C LYS A 64 -10.17 -5.28 3.71
N PHE A 65 -9.05 -5.31 4.41
CA PHE A 65 -7.98 -4.31 4.26
C PHE A 65 -7.45 -4.24 2.82
N ARG A 66 -7.13 -5.39 2.22
CA ARG A 66 -6.60 -5.46 0.86
C ARG A 66 -7.56 -4.92 -0.19
N GLN A 67 -8.86 -5.12 -0.01
CA GLN A 67 -9.89 -4.54 -0.89
C GLN A 67 -9.93 -3.01 -0.85
N LEU A 68 -9.40 -2.38 0.20
CA LEU A 68 -9.28 -0.92 0.29
C LEU A 68 -8.06 -0.37 -0.47
N LEU A 69 -7.09 -1.22 -0.81
CA LEU A 69 -5.86 -0.82 -1.49
C LEU A 69 -6.07 -0.69 -3.01
N PRO A 70 -5.26 0.12 -3.72
CA PRO A 70 -5.22 0.08 -5.18
C PRO A 70 -4.79 -1.31 -5.67
N GLU A 71 -5.26 -1.68 -6.86
CA GLU A 71 -5.15 -3.04 -7.42
C GLU A 71 -3.72 -3.60 -7.39
N GLY A 72 -2.70 -2.78 -7.69
CA GLY A 72 -1.30 -3.21 -7.67
C GLY A 72 -0.82 -3.63 -6.28
N LEU A 73 -1.15 -2.86 -5.24
CA LEU A 73 -0.82 -3.23 -3.86
C LEU A 73 -1.67 -4.41 -3.38
N ARG A 74 -2.94 -4.48 -3.80
CA ARG A 74 -3.84 -5.59 -3.47
C ARG A 74 -3.24 -6.93 -3.93
N ARG A 75 -2.78 -7.01 -5.18
CA ARG A 75 -2.14 -8.21 -5.75
C ARG A 75 -0.84 -8.56 -5.03
N GLU A 76 0.00 -7.55 -4.72
CA GLU A 76 1.23 -7.78 -3.94
C GLU A 76 0.96 -8.36 -2.55
N CYS A 77 -0.22 -8.11 -1.97
CA CYS A 77 -0.62 -8.58 -0.64
C CYS A 77 -1.47 -9.87 -0.69
N GLU A 78 -1.94 -10.29 -1.86
CA GLU A 78 -2.82 -11.46 -2.02
C GLU A 78 -2.11 -12.78 -1.66
N THR A 79 -0.83 -12.89 -2.00
CA THR A 79 -0.01 -14.05 -1.62
C THR A 79 0.20 -14.16 -0.10
N LEU A 80 -0.06 -13.09 0.66
CA LEU A 80 0.08 -13.05 2.11
C LEU A 80 -1.21 -13.48 2.84
N GLU A 81 -2.37 -13.52 2.16
CA GLU A 81 -3.63 -14.01 2.75
C GLU A 81 -3.59 -15.50 3.09
N LEU A 82 -2.84 -16.27 2.30
CA LEU A 82 -2.66 -17.71 2.50
C LEU A 82 -1.73 -18.04 3.67
N ALA A 83 -1.05 -17.03 4.23
CA ALA A 83 -0.17 -17.19 5.37
C ALA A 83 -0.96 -17.06 6.68
N THR A 84 -0.52 -17.78 7.71
CA THR A 84 -1.03 -17.60 9.06
C THR A 84 -0.73 -16.17 9.55
N PRO A 85 -1.67 -15.49 10.23
CA PRO A 85 -1.43 -14.15 10.74
C PRO A 85 -0.20 -14.13 11.65
N ASP A 86 0.73 -13.22 11.37
CA ASP A 86 1.95 -13.08 12.14
C ASP A 86 1.67 -12.20 13.37
N SER A 87 1.52 -12.85 14.52
CA SER A 87 1.30 -12.18 15.80
C SER A 87 2.49 -11.37 16.30
N THR A 88 3.69 -11.58 15.75
CA THR A 88 4.91 -10.85 16.11
C THR A 88 4.96 -9.45 15.49
N ILE A 89 4.19 -9.22 14.41
CA ILE A 89 4.07 -7.90 13.77
C ILE A 89 3.16 -7.01 14.61
N ASN A 90 3.75 -6.12 15.41
CA ASN A 90 3.01 -5.08 16.12
C ASN A 90 3.36 -3.69 15.52
N ALA A 91 2.69 -2.64 16.01
CA ALA A 91 2.96 -1.28 15.54
C ALA A 91 4.44 -0.89 15.62
N GLN A 92 5.15 -1.30 16.67
CA GLN A 92 6.58 -1.04 16.83
C GLN A 92 7.39 -1.75 15.74
N LYS A 93 7.06 -3.00 15.44
CA LYS A 93 7.74 -3.78 14.39
C LYS A 93 7.57 -3.16 13.00
N ILE A 94 6.37 -2.64 12.72
CA ILE A 94 6.09 -1.91 11.49
C ILE A 94 6.99 -0.66 11.40
N ILE A 95 7.11 0.11 12.48
CA ILE A 95 8.01 1.27 12.53
C ILE A 95 9.47 0.85 12.28
N GLU A 96 9.93 -0.24 12.90
CA GLU A 96 11.27 -0.80 12.64
C GLU A 96 11.46 -1.18 11.17
N HIS A 97 10.49 -1.83 10.53
CA HIS A 97 10.58 -2.20 9.12
C HIS A 97 10.62 -0.98 8.20
N LEU A 98 9.87 0.07 8.52
CA LEU A 98 9.92 1.35 7.80
C LEU A 98 11.29 2.02 7.95
N ALA A 99 11.83 2.05 9.17
CA ALA A 99 13.16 2.58 9.46
C ALA A 99 14.28 1.75 8.81
N LYS A 100 14.12 0.43 8.64
CA LYS A 100 15.08 -0.38 7.87
C LYS A 100 14.98 -0.11 6.37
N SER A 101 13.76 0.12 5.87
CA SER A 101 13.49 0.35 4.45
C SER A 101 13.93 1.73 3.96
N THR A 102 14.11 2.67 4.88
CA THR A 102 14.67 3.99 4.60
C THR A 102 15.83 4.26 5.53
N LYS A 103 17.02 4.53 4.99
CA LYS A 103 18.21 4.93 5.78
C LYS A 103 18.03 6.24 6.60
N ALA A 104 16.81 6.78 6.70
CA ALA A 104 16.46 8.03 7.35
C ALA A 104 15.28 7.82 8.31
N THR A 105 15.59 7.45 9.56
CA THR A 105 14.62 7.16 10.63
C THR A 105 13.72 8.35 10.98
N ALA A 106 14.18 9.59 10.77
CA ALA A 106 13.45 10.78 11.22
C ALA A 106 12.30 11.22 10.28
N ARG A 107 12.23 10.74 9.02
CA ARG A 107 11.26 11.23 8.03
C ARG A 107 10.02 10.36 7.84
N THR A 108 9.89 9.24 8.58
CA THR A 108 8.85 8.23 8.34
C THR A 108 7.76 8.16 9.40
N ASN A 109 7.88 8.89 10.52
CA ASN A 109 6.94 8.81 11.63
C ASN A 109 5.49 9.10 11.24
N ASN A 110 5.26 10.03 10.31
CA ASN A 110 3.91 10.42 9.88
C ASN A 110 3.38 9.56 8.73
N LEU A 111 4.21 8.68 8.16
CA LEU A 111 3.87 7.91 6.97
C LEU A 111 2.68 6.95 7.17
N PRO A 112 2.56 6.21 8.30
CA PRO A 112 1.43 5.32 8.51
C PRO A 112 0.09 6.07 8.51
N ARG A 113 0.04 7.24 9.16
CA ARG A 113 -1.12 8.14 9.12
C ARG A 113 -1.43 8.62 7.70
N LEU A 114 -0.42 9.12 6.97
CA LEU A 114 -0.60 9.60 5.59
C LEU A 114 -1.07 8.48 4.65
N PHE A 115 -0.56 7.26 4.84
CA PHE A 115 -1.01 6.08 4.13
C PHE A 115 -2.51 5.83 4.39
N TRP A 116 -2.93 5.80 5.65
CA TRP A 116 -4.32 5.58 6.01
C TRP A 116 -5.25 6.71 5.53
N GLU A 117 -4.81 7.96 5.59
CA GLU A 117 -5.52 9.10 4.98
C GLU A 117 -5.77 8.87 3.49
N GLN A 118 -4.76 8.41 2.73
CA GLN A 118 -4.94 8.13 1.32
C GLN A 118 -5.84 6.93 1.05
N VAL A 119 -5.81 5.89 1.90
CA VAL A 119 -6.78 4.79 1.86
C VAL A 119 -8.20 5.33 2.03
N LYS A 120 -8.43 6.19 3.04
CA LYS A 120 -9.73 6.84 3.24
C LYS A 120 -10.16 7.66 2.03
N MET A 121 -9.27 8.51 1.50
CA MET A 121 -9.55 9.35 0.31
C MET A 121 -9.90 8.54 -0.94
N ARG A 122 -9.23 7.40 -1.16
CA ARG A 122 -9.53 6.51 -2.29
C ARG A 122 -10.93 5.89 -2.16
N ASN A 123 -11.30 5.55 -0.93
CA ASN A 123 -12.53 4.82 -0.64
C ASN A 123 -13.67 5.74 -0.18
N THR A 124 -13.62 7.05 -0.45
CA THR A 124 -14.69 8.00 -0.06
C THR A 124 -16.03 7.71 -0.71
N SER A 125 -16.05 7.06 -1.88
CA SER A 125 -17.27 6.57 -2.54
C SER A 125 -17.83 5.30 -1.89
N ASN A 126 -17.01 4.54 -1.16
CA ASN A 126 -17.50 3.44 -0.32
C ASN A 126 -18.15 4.07 0.92
N LYS A 127 -19.35 3.59 1.29
CA LYS A 127 -20.11 4.07 2.45
C LYS A 127 -19.16 4.34 3.62
N THR A 128 -18.94 5.60 3.97
CA THR A 128 -17.92 6.05 4.94
C THR A 128 -18.03 5.29 6.27
N THR A 129 -19.26 4.95 6.67
CA THR A 129 -19.59 4.10 7.82
C THR A 129 -18.89 2.74 7.83
N SER A 130 -18.67 2.13 6.67
CA SER A 130 -18.00 0.83 6.52
C SER A 130 -16.49 0.92 6.81
N LEU A 131 -15.85 2.01 6.38
CA LEU A 131 -14.43 2.27 6.65
C LEU A 131 -14.18 2.57 8.13
N ASP A 132 -15.02 3.41 8.74
CA ASP A 132 -14.90 3.73 10.17
C ASP A 132 -15.16 2.50 11.03
N HIS A 133 -16.13 1.66 10.66
CA HIS A 133 -16.38 0.41 11.33
C HIS A 133 -15.19 -0.55 11.20
N PHE A 134 -14.63 -0.71 10.00
CA PHE A 134 -13.41 -1.50 9.79
C PHE A 134 -12.24 -0.96 10.61
N PHE A 135 -12.01 0.35 10.62
CA PHE A 135 -10.95 0.97 11.40
C PHE A 135 -11.10 0.68 12.89
N LYS A 136 -12.32 0.71 13.44
CA LYS A 136 -12.59 0.37 14.84
C LYS A 136 -12.29 -1.10 15.17
N GLN A 137 -12.39 -2.00 14.20
CA GLN A 137 -12.07 -3.43 14.35
C GLN A 137 -10.57 -3.74 14.33
N LEU A 138 -9.73 -2.79 13.91
CA LEU A 138 -8.28 -2.98 13.93
C LEU A 138 -7.75 -3.09 15.37
N PRO A 139 -6.67 -3.87 15.58
CA PRO A 139 -5.91 -3.87 16.83
C PRO A 139 -5.58 -2.46 17.33
N THR A 140 -5.64 -2.25 18.65
CA THR A 140 -5.47 -0.91 19.25
C THR A 140 -4.13 -0.26 18.92
N ASP A 141 -3.05 -1.04 18.84
CA ASP A 141 -1.72 -0.55 18.44
C ASP A 141 -1.70 -0.10 16.98
N LEU A 142 -2.31 -0.86 16.06
CA LEU A 142 -2.46 -0.45 14.66
C LEU A 142 -3.34 0.79 14.50
N ARG A 143 -4.44 0.90 15.26
CA ARG A 143 -5.27 2.11 15.26
C ARG A 143 -4.47 3.35 15.64
N LYS A 144 -3.68 3.25 16.71
CA LYS A 144 -2.79 4.35 17.15
C LYS A 144 -1.77 4.69 16.07
N LEU A 145 -1.12 3.68 15.48
CA LEU A 145 -0.13 3.87 14.41
C LEU A 145 -0.74 4.60 13.20
N LEU A 146 -1.96 4.25 12.80
CA LEU A 146 -2.62 4.82 11.62
C LEU A 146 -3.33 6.15 11.89
N SER A 147 -3.49 6.55 13.16
CA SER A 147 -4.11 7.83 13.55
C SER A 147 -3.12 8.94 13.90
N HIS A 148 -1.95 8.59 14.42
CA HIS A 148 -0.91 9.53 14.85
C HIS A 148 0.11 9.77 13.74
#